data_AF-A0A6M1YQK7-F1
#
_entry.id   AF-A0A6M1YQK7-F1
#
_cell.length_a   1.000
_cell.length_b   1.000
_cell.length_c   1.000
_cell.angle_alpha   90.00
_cell.angle_beta   90.00
_cell.angle_gamma   90.00
#
_symmetry.space_group_name_H-M   'P 1'
#
loop_
_entity.id
_entity.type
_entity.pdbx_description
1 polymer ?
#
loop_
_entity_poly.entity_id
_entity_poly.type
_entity_poly.pdbx_seq_one_letter_code
_entity_poly.pdbx_strand_id
1 'polypeptide(L)'
;MPTMPKPPSDPTGASGAPKITPDKTTEKGMSPPDSSSFQAYKEEAPSAAPTAKATEMTPMDLATKAGISTTPTYQSLFSQAANAQDTLGDVQKNLQTPNLKLKKSQTDLLNTKLGNANKNLKAANQKMGANIPQDTKVAQKADPLTRFVGMVTDGQNKLNEARTTLQNLKTGQGTLQPTDMLLVQIKLAQAQQEIEYSSVLLNQVVSSLKTILGTQI
;
A
#
# COMPACT_ATOMS: atom_id res chain seq x y z
N MET A 1 25.61 11.96 -67.72
CA MET A 1 25.83 10.62 -67.13
C MET A 1 26.89 10.74 -66.05
N PRO A 2 26.94 9.82 -65.07
CA PRO A 2 25.83 9.24 -64.30
C PRO A 2 25.60 10.14 -63.05
N THR A 3 25.06 9.76 -61.89
CA THR A 3 24.28 8.59 -61.42
C THR A 3 23.27 9.11 -60.37
N MET A 4 22.22 8.33 -60.06
CA MET A 4 21.47 8.46 -58.80
C MET A 4 21.42 7.07 -58.12
N PRO A 5 21.56 6.98 -56.78
CA PRO A 5 21.50 5.71 -56.08
C PRO A 5 20.08 5.12 -56.06
N LYS A 6 20.01 3.80 -56.27
CA LYS A 6 18.79 2.98 -56.30
C LYS A 6 18.18 2.84 -54.89
N PRO A 7 16.84 2.87 -54.73
CA PRO A 7 16.21 2.62 -53.45
C PRO A 7 16.41 1.15 -53.00
N PRO A 8 16.75 0.88 -51.73
CA PRO A 8 16.71 -0.46 -51.16
C PRO A 8 15.27 -0.96 -51.01
N SER A 9 15.10 -2.25 -51.26
CA SER A 9 13.84 -2.99 -51.19
C SER A 9 13.34 -3.25 -49.76
N ASP A 10 12.02 -3.28 -49.59
CA ASP A 10 11.38 -3.92 -48.43
C ASP A 10 11.76 -5.41 -48.33
N PRO A 11 11.96 -5.93 -47.10
CA PRO A 11 11.71 -7.31 -46.78
C PRO A 11 10.54 -7.44 -45.80
N THR A 12 9.49 -8.12 -46.25
CA THR A 12 8.38 -8.61 -45.42
C THR A 12 8.91 -9.42 -44.22
N GLY A 13 8.55 -9.02 -42.99
CA GLY A 13 9.01 -9.72 -41.79
C GLY A 13 8.22 -9.33 -40.55
N ALA A 14 7.16 -10.08 -40.25
CA ALA A 14 6.32 -9.84 -39.06
C ALA A 14 6.86 -10.53 -37.80
N SER A 15 6.43 -10.00 -36.64
CA SER A 15 6.34 -10.67 -35.34
C SER A 15 7.57 -10.70 -34.42
N GLY A 16 7.31 -10.45 -33.13
CA GLY A 16 8.12 -10.99 -32.02
C GLY A 16 8.80 -9.95 -31.12
N ALA A 17 8.19 -9.65 -29.98
CA ALA A 17 8.94 -9.14 -28.82
C ALA A 17 9.99 -10.18 -28.37
N PRO A 18 11.14 -9.77 -27.79
CA PRO A 18 12.18 -10.70 -27.37
C PRO A 18 11.69 -11.63 -26.25
N LYS A 19 11.36 -12.87 -26.64
CA LYS A 19 10.97 -13.94 -25.73
C LYS A 19 12.22 -14.48 -25.07
N ILE A 20 12.30 -14.38 -23.74
CA ILE A 20 13.41 -14.92 -22.96
C ILE A 20 13.42 -16.45 -23.13
N THR A 21 14.40 -16.96 -23.87
CA THR A 21 14.72 -18.40 -23.91
C THR A 21 15.69 -18.72 -22.77
N PRO A 22 15.46 -19.79 -21.98
CA PRO A 22 16.44 -20.25 -21.01
C PRO A 22 17.73 -20.64 -21.74
N ASP A 23 18.86 -20.04 -21.36
CA ASP A 23 20.16 -20.46 -21.86
C ASP A 23 20.43 -21.90 -21.39
N LYS A 24 20.92 -22.74 -22.30
CA LYS A 24 21.11 -24.18 -22.07
C LYS A 24 22.55 -24.48 -21.71
N THR A 25 23.09 -23.73 -20.75
CA THR A 25 24.40 -23.96 -20.13
C THR A 25 24.33 -25.23 -19.27
N THR A 26 24.31 -26.38 -19.95
CA THR A 26 24.16 -27.68 -19.31
C THR A 26 25.52 -28.09 -18.73
N GLU A 27 25.77 -27.75 -17.48
CA GLU A 27 26.91 -28.31 -16.76
C GLU A 27 26.77 -29.84 -16.65
N LYS A 28 27.90 -30.50 -16.87
CA LYS A 28 28.01 -31.93 -17.14
C LYS A 28 28.07 -32.70 -15.82
N GLY A 29 26.93 -33.08 -15.24
CA GLY A 29 26.97 -33.91 -14.02
C GLY A 29 25.69 -34.30 -13.27
N MET A 30 24.52 -33.71 -13.54
CA MET A 30 23.28 -34.07 -12.81
C MET A 30 22.32 -34.91 -13.66
N SER A 31 22.15 -36.17 -13.30
CA SER A 31 20.99 -36.97 -13.70
C SER A 31 19.70 -36.35 -13.13
N PRO A 32 18.53 -36.47 -13.80
CA PRO A 32 17.26 -36.11 -13.18
C PRO A 32 17.03 -36.94 -11.91
N PRO A 33 16.40 -36.37 -10.86
CA PRO A 33 16.17 -37.09 -9.60
C PRO A 33 15.27 -38.29 -9.82
N ASP A 34 15.68 -39.43 -9.27
CA ASP A 34 15.00 -40.71 -9.48
C ASP A 34 13.66 -40.74 -8.72
N SER A 35 12.56 -40.88 -9.48
CA SER A 35 11.20 -40.90 -8.95
C SER A 35 10.91 -42.08 -8.02
N SER A 36 11.70 -43.15 -8.07
CA SER A 36 11.58 -44.30 -7.14
C SER A 36 11.70 -43.88 -5.66
N SER A 37 12.51 -42.86 -5.37
CA SER A 37 12.64 -42.29 -4.02
C SER A 37 11.34 -41.68 -3.47
N PHE A 38 10.44 -41.23 -4.36
CA PHE A 38 9.12 -40.69 -4.00
C PHE A 38 8.04 -41.78 -3.90
N GLN A 39 8.24 -42.92 -4.57
CA GLN A 39 7.41 -44.11 -4.43
C GLN A 39 7.59 -44.76 -3.04
N ALA A 40 8.84 -44.92 -2.58
CA ALA A 40 9.15 -45.59 -1.31
C ALA A 40 8.44 -44.92 -0.11
N TYR A 41 8.38 -43.59 -0.09
CA TYR A 41 7.68 -42.81 0.95
C TYR A 41 6.14 -42.93 0.93
N LYS A 42 5.55 -43.52 -0.11
CA LYS A 42 4.11 -43.84 -0.14
C LYS A 42 3.79 -45.27 0.32
N GLU A 43 4.74 -46.19 0.16
CA GLU A 43 4.57 -47.60 0.54
C GLU A 43 4.94 -47.84 2.01
N GLU A 44 5.90 -47.08 2.57
CA GLU A 44 6.30 -47.17 3.98
C GLU A 44 5.43 -46.29 4.91
N ALA A 45 4.10 -46.37 4.76
CA ALA A 45 3.14 -45.86 5.73
C ALA A 45 2.81 -46.95 6.76
N PRO A 46 3.26 -46.86 8.03
CA PRO A 46 2.90 -47.86 9.03
C PRO A 46 1.39 -47.85 9.28
N SER A 47 0.78 -49.03 9.20
CA SER A 47 -0.67 -49.21 9.40
C SER A 47 -1.04 -48.95 10.88
N ALA A 48 -1.38 -47.70 11.18
CA ALA A 48 -1.91 -47.29 12.48
C ALA A 48 -3.40 -47.64 12.59
N ALA A 49 -3.80 -48.17 13.75
CA ALA A 49 -5.19 -48.48 14.07
C ALA A 49 -6.13 -47.26 13.88
N PRO A 50 -7.43 -47.46 13.61
CA PRO A 50 -8.34 -46.39 13.18
C PRO A 50 -8.63 -45.39 14.31
N THR A 51 -7.77 -44.37 14.43
CA THR A 51 -8.05 -43.17 15.22
C THR A 51 -9.25 -42.44 14.64
N ALA A 52 -10.10 -41.94 15.54
CA ALA A 52 -11.40 -41.38 15.21
C ALA A 52 -11.33 -40.32 14.10
N LYS A 53 -12.33 -40.38 13.19
CA LYS A 53 -12.63 -39.42 12.12
C LYS A 53 -11.79 -38.15 12.20
N ALA A 54 -10.75 -38.08 11.37
CA ALA A 54 -10.16 -36.80 11.01
C ALA A 54 -11.25 -35.99 10.33
N THR A 55 -11.90 -35.11 11.09
CA THR A 55 -12.76 -34.09 10.51
C THR A 55 -11.85 -33.23 9.66
N GLU A 56 -11.94 -33.38 8.34
CA GLU A 56 -11.22 -32.57 7.37
C GLU A 56 -11.56 -31.11 7.66
N MET A 57 -10.66 -30.44 8.38
CA MET A 57 -10.89 -29.08 8.83
C MET A 57 -10.84 -28.22 7.58
N THR A 58 -12.02 -27.83 7.09
CA THR A 58 -12.11 -27.10 5.84
C THR A 58 -11.31 -25.79 5.97
N PRO A 59 -10.80 -25.20 4.88
CA PRO A 59 -10.17 -23.90 4.95
C PRO A 59 -11.06 -22.81 5.60
N MET A 60 -12.38 -23.02 5.58
CA MET A 60 -13.37 -22.20 6.27
C MET A 60 -13.38 -22.41 7.80
N ASP A 61 -13.21 -23.65 8.27
CA ASP A 61 -13.12 -23.98 9.71
C ASP A 61 -11.83 -23.47 10.36
N LEU A 62 -10.73 -23.37 9.62
CA LEU A 62 -9.54 -22.67 10.14
C LEU A 62 -9.81 -21.18 10.37
N ALA A 63 -10.55 -20.52 9.48
CA ALA A 63 -10.86 -19.10 9.60
C ALA A 63 -11.78 -18.80 10.81
N THR A 64 -12.76 -19.67 11.09
CA THR A 64 -13.65 -19.51 12.27
C THR A 64 -12.94 -19.85 13.58
N LYS A 65 -12.09 -20.89 13.59
CA LYS A 65 -11.45 -21.39 14.81
C LYS A 65 -10.18 -20.63 15.22
N ALA A 66 -9.52 -19.93 14.29
CA ALA A 66 -8.32 -19.18 14.60
C ALA A 66 -8.56 -17.92 15.47
N GLY A 67 -9.79 -17.43 15.57
CA GLY A 67 -10.10 -16.17 16.27
C GLY A 67 -9.48 -14.92 15.64
N ILE A 68 -8.77 -15.05 14.52
CA ILE A 68 -8.19 -13.96 13.72
C ILE A 68 -9.30 -13.32 12.87
N SER A 69 -10.27 -12.73 13.56
CA SER A 69 -11.13 -11.71 12.98
C SER A 69 -10.86 -10.38 13.69
N THR A 70 -9.60 -9.94 13.62
CA THR A 70 -9.26 -8.52 13.77
C THR A 70 -9.64 -7.75 12.50
N THR A 71 -10.83 -8.03 11.94
CA THR A 71 -11.43 -7.20 10.90
C THR A 71 -11.52 -5.78 11.45
N PRO A 72 -10.93 -4.76 10.79
CA PRO A 72 -11.00 -3.40 11.29
C PRO A 72 -12.44 -2.98 11.50
N THR A 73 -12.71 -2.48 12.69
CA THR A 73 -13.97 -1.83 12.97
C THR A 73 -13.92 -0.40 12.44
N TYR A 74 -15.08 0.16 12.10
CA TYR A 74 -15.21 1.60 11.85
C TYR A 74 -14.60 2.45 12.98
N GLN A 75 -14.67 1.95 14.22
CA GLN A 75 -14.13 2.63 15.39
C GLN A 75 -12.60 2.63 15.42
N SER A 76 -11.94 1.53 15.09
CA SER A 76 -10.46 1.49 15.01
C SER A 76 -9.95 2.38 13.88
N LEU A 77 -10.59 2.33 12.71
CA LEU A 77 -10.27 3.21 11.58
C LEU A 77 -10.49 4.69 11.89
N PHE A 78 -11.61 5.04 12.53
CA PHE A 78 -11.90 6.41 12.93
C PHE A 78 -10.88 6.94 13.94
N SER A 79 -10.49 6.13 14.93
CA SER A 79 -9.46 6.48 15.91
C SER A 79 -8.07 6.61 15.25
N GLN A 80 -7.70 5.72 14.33
CA GLN A 80 -6.45 5.83 13.56
C GLN A 80 -6.44 7.11 12.71
N ALA A 81 -7.54 7.44 12.03
CA ALA A 81 -7.66 8.65 11.23
C ALA A 81 -7.61 9.94 12.10
N ALA A 82 -8.21 9.92 13.29
CA ALA A 82 -8.09 11.01 14.26
C ALA A 82 -6.65 11.20 14.74
N ASN A 83 -5.98 10.11 15.18
CA ASN A 83 -4.58 10.16 15.60
C ASN A 83 -3.65 10.68 14.48
N ALA A 84 -3.86 10.24 13.23
CA ALA A 84 -3.10 10.74 12.07
C ALA A 84 -3.35 12.22 11.79
N GLN A 85 -4.57 12.71 12.04
CA GLN A 85 -4.94 14.12 11.90
C GLN A 85 -4.28 14.97 13.00
N ASP A 86 -4.23 14.48 14.24
CA ASP A 86 -3.53 15.15 15.35
C ASP A 86 -2.02 15.24 15.08
N THR A 87 -1.41 14.14 14.63
CA THR A 87 -0.01 14.10 14.16
C THR A 87 0.25 15.14 13.07
N LEU A 88 -0.65 15.29 12.08
CA LEU A 88 -0.55 16.32 11.06
C LEU A 88 -0.74 17.75 11.61
N GLY A 89 -1.61 17.93 12.60
CA GLY A 89 -1.77 19.21 13.31
C GLY A 89 -0.50 19.63 14.04
N ASP A 90 0.20 18.69 14.69
CA ASP A 90 1.49 18.94 15.31
C ASP A 90 2.59 19.20 14.28
N VAL A 91 2.61 18.50 13.14
CA VAL A 91 3.48 18.86 12.01
C VAL A 91 3.22 20.32 11.57
N GLN A 92 1.96 20.72 11.41
CA GLN A 92 1.61 22.08 10.99
C GLN A 92 2.10 23.15 11.97
N LYS A 93 1.88 22.96 13.28
CA LYS A 93 2.39 23.86 14.33
C LYS A 93 3.91 23.99 14.27
N ASN A 94 4.62 22.87 14.17
CA ASN A 94 6.08 22.84 14.11
C ASN A 94 6.64 23.51 12.84
N LEU A 95 5.95 23.39 11.70
CA LEU A 95 6.30 24.09 10.46
C LEU A 95 6.04 25.60 10.53
N GLN A 96 5.09 26.05 11.35
CA GLN A 96 4.82 27.48 11.55
C GLN A 96 5.86 28.19 12.47
N THR A 97 6.89 27.48 12.93
CA THR A 97 7.98 28.07 13.73
C THR A 97 8.74 29.15 12.92
N PRO A 98 8.85 30.39 13.42
CA PRO A 98 9.56 31.45 12.71
C PRO A 98 11.04 31.12 12.52
N ASN A 99 11.60 31.53 11.38
CA ASN A 99 13.00 31.31 10.97
C ASN A 99 13.42 29.85 10.70
N LEU A 100 12.49 28.90 10.58
CA LEU A 100 12.80 27.50 10.25
C LEU A 100 13.51 27.36 8.88
N LYS A 101 14.82 27.09 8.88
CA LYS A 101 15.61 26.86 7.67
C LYS A 101 15.85 25.38 7.44
N LEU A 102 15.07 24.78 6.55
CA LEU A 102 15.21 23.37 6.15
C LEU A 102 16.37 23.21 5.15
N LYS A 103 17.31 22.28 5.43
CA LYS A 103 18.35 21.88 4.47
C LYS A 103 17.69 21.15 3.30
N LYS A 104 18.26 21.25 2.10
CA LYS A 104 17.70 20.62 0.88
C LYS A 104 17.39 19.13 1.06
N SER A 105 18.29 18.35 1.65
CA SER A 105 18.07 16.92 1.92
C SER A 105 16.92 16.64 2.89
N GLN A 106 16.70 17.51 3.87
CA GLN A 106 15.57 17.43 4.80
C GLN A 106 14.27 17.73 4.04
N THR A 107 14.27 18.78 3.22
CA THR A 107 13.16 19.13 2.34
C THR A 107 12.79 17.98 1.39
N ASP A 108 13.75 17.39 0.69
CA ASP A 108 13.49 16.30 -0.26
C ASP A 108 12.96 15.03 0.44
N LEU A 109 13.45 14.71 1.63
CA LEU A 109 12.96 13.61 2.47
C LEU A 109 11.52 13.85 2.95
N LEU A 110 11.24 15.04 3.47
CA LEU A 110 9.90 15.44 3.95
C LEU A 110 8.89 15.46 2.78
N ASN A 111 9.29 15.97 1.60
CA ASN A 111 8.46 15.98 0.39
C ASN A 111 8.08 14.56 -0.02
N THR A 112 9.06 13.65 -0.03
CA THR A 112 8.85 12.25 -0.40
C THR A 112 7.92 11.56 0.61
N LYS A 113 8.13 11.74 1.92
CA LYS A 113 7.31 11.10 2.96
C LYS A 113 5.88 11.63 3.01
N LEU A 114 5.69 12.96 2.98
CA LEU A 114 4.36 13.59 2.98
C LEU A 114 3.61 13.32 1.66
N GLY A 115 4.30 13.38 0.52
CA GLY A 115 3.72 13.01 -0.78
C GLY A 115 3.24 11.57 -0.81
N ASN A 116 4.05 10.64 -0.28
CA ASN A 116 3.66 9.23 -0.15
C ASN A 116 2.49 9.06 0.82
N ALA A 117 2.52 9.68 2.02
CA ALA A 117 1.39 9.63 2.95
C ALA A 117 0.09 10.14 2.30
N ASN A 118 0.12 11.29 1.63
CA ASN A 118 -1.04 11.85 0.93
C ASN A 118 -1.55 10.95 -0.21
N LYS A 119 -0.65 10.26 -0.92
CA LYS A 119 -1.02 9.30 -1.96
C LYS A 119 -1.75 8.09 -1.37
N ASN A 120 -1.29 7.56 -0.24
CA ASN A 120 -1.92 6.41 0.41
C ASN A 120 -3.23 6.81 1.10
N LEU A 121 -3.32 8.00 1.72
CA LEU A 121 -4.60 8.56 2.20
C LEU A 121 -5.62 8.75 1.05
N LYS A 122 -5.16 9.18 -0.14
CA LYS A 122 -6.00 9.27 -1.35
C LYS A 122 -6.47 7.88 -1.82
N ALA A 123 -5.59 6.88 -1.78
CA ALA A 123 -5.94 5.49 -2.08
C ALA A 123 -6.92 4.90 -1.04
N ALA A 124 -6.77 5.21 0.25
CA ALA A 124 -7.71 4.83 1.31
C ALA A 124 -9.10 5.39 1.01
N ASN A 125 -9.21 6.70 0.73
CA ASN A 125 -10.48 7.34 0.37
C ASN A 125 -11.13 6.68 -0.85
N GLN A 126 -10.35 6.44 -1.92
CA GLN A 126 -10.81 5.72 -3.10
C GLN A 126 -11.36 4.33 -2.76
N LYS A 127 -10.64 3.55 -1.94
CA LYS A 127 -11.06 2.20 -1.51
C LYS A 127 -12.33 2.21 -0.67
N MET A 128 -12.50 3.22 0.19
CA MET A 128 -13.72 3.42 0.99
C MET A 128 -14.91 3.95 0.18
N GLY A 129 -14.70 4.43 -1.05
CA GLY A 129 -15.73 5.15 -1.81
C GLY A 129 -16.00 6.56 -1.29
N ALA A 130 -15.08 7.11 -0.49
CA ALA A 130 -15.12 8.48 0.00
C ALA A 130 -14.87 9.48 -1.13
N ASN A 131 -15.25 10.75 -0.95
CA ASN A 131 -14.84 11.78 -1.89
C ASN A 131 -13.29 11.93 -1.87
N ILE A 132 -12.73 12.45 -2.95
CA ILE A 132 -11.31 12.77 -3.02
C ILE A 132 -11.20 14.29 -3.01
N PRO A 133 -10.82 14.93 -1.88
CA PRO A 133 -10.58 16.37 -1.88
C PRO A 133 -9.46 16.70 -2.86
N GLN A 134 -9.66 17.76 -3.63
CA GLN A 134 -8.66 18.27 -4.57
C GLN A 134 -7.40 18.67 -3.82
N ASP A 135 -6.24 18.35 -4.41
CA ASP A 135 -4.94 18.69 -3.84
C ASP A 135 -4.72 20.22 -3.90
N THR A 136 -4.12 20.79 -2.85
CA THR A 136 -3.97 22.24 -2.66
C THR A 136 -3.05 22.80 -3.73
N LYS A 137 -3.53 23.80 -4.48
CA LYS A 137 -2.77 24.43 -5.58
C LYS A 137 -1.66 25.34 -5.02
N VAL A 138 -0.52 24.74 -4.70
CA VAL A 138 0.69 25.48 -4.32
C VAL A 138 1.43 25.97 -5.57
N ALA A 139 1.83 27.24 -5.61
CA ALA A 139 2.53 27.81 -6.76
C ALA A 139 3.90 27.13 -7.00
N GLN A 140 4.30 26.98 -8.27
CA GLN A 140 5.58 26.34 -8.62
C GLN A 140 6.81 27.05 -8.04
N LYS A 141 6.73 28.36 -7.74
CA LYS A 141 7.80 29.13 -7.10
C LYS A 141 7.60 29.34 -5.58
N ALA A 142 6.62 28.67 -4.98
CA ALA A 142 6.40 28.75 -3.54
C ALA A 142 7.58 28.15 -2.76
N ASP A 143 7.89 28.78 -1.64
CA ASP A 143 8.89 28.31 -0.67
C ASP A 143 8.59 26.87 -0.21
N PRO A 144 9.62 26.04 0.08
CA PRO A 144 9.40 24.69 0.57
C PRO A 144 8.45 24.62 1.77
N LEU A 145 8.49 25.60 2.68
CA LEU A 145 7.60 25.64 3.85
C LEU A 145 6.13 25.78 3.44
N THR A 146 5.82 26.63 2.46
CA THR A 146 4.48 26.78 1.90
C THR A 146 4.01 25.48 1.23
N ARG A 147 4.91 24.77 0.53
CA ARG A 147 4.61 23.45 -0.04
C ARG A 147 4.34 22.40 1.05
N PHE A 148 5.08 22.41 2.16
CA PHE A 148 4.83 21.53 3.30
C PHE A 148 3.46 21.79 3.94
N VAL A 149 3.12 23.05 4.22
CA VAL A 149 1.80 23.40 4.75
C VAL A 149 0.68 22.99 3.80
N GLY A 150 0.87 23.13 2.48
CA GLY A 150 -0.07 22.63 1.47
C GLY A 150 -0.28 21.12 1.56
N MET A 151 0.80 20.33 1.54
CA MET A 151 0.71 18.87 1.68
C MET A 151 0.12 18.42 3.02
N VAL A 152 0.40 19.13 4.12
CA VAL A 152 -0.16 18.80 5.44
C VAL A 152 -1.66 19.07 5.46
N THR A 153 -2.09 20.21 4.91
CA THR A 153 -3.52 20.53 4.69
C THR A 153 -4.20 19.47 3.81
N ASP A 154 -3.53 19.02 2.75
CA ASP A 154 -4.04 17.97 1.86
C ASP A 154 -4.22 16.62 2.56
N GLY A 155 -3.35 16.28 3.50
CA GLY A 155 -3.48 15.09 4.34
C GLY A 155 -4.64 15.20 5.31
N GLN A 156 -4.78 16.35 5.99
CA GLN A 156 -5.89 16.64 6.90
C GLN A 156 -7.24 16.59 6.17
N ASN A 157 -7.34 17.18 4.98
CA ASN A 157 -8.56 17.14 4.16
C ASN A 157 -8.95 15.70 3.79
N LYS A 158 -7.98 14.87 3.38
CA LYS A 158 -8.22 13.45 3.05
C LYS A 158 -8.70 12.66 4.26
N LEU A 159 -8.07 12.85 5.43
CA LEU A 159 -8.46 12.21 6.69
C LEU A 159 -9.84 12.67 7.18
N ASN A 160 -10.19 13.93 7.02
CA ASN A 160 -11.53 14.42 7.36
C ASN A 160 -12.60 13.73 6.51
N GLU A 161 -12.36 13.61 5.20
CA GLU A 161 -13.28 12.95 4.27
C GLU A 161 -13.38 11.42 4.51
N ALA A 162 -12.27 10.77 4.90
CA ALA A 162 -12.28 9.41 5.43
C ALA A 162 -13.19 9.27 6.66
N ARG A 163 -13.06 10.18 7.63
CA ARG A 163 -13.86 10.18 8.87
C ARG A 163 -15.34 10.40 8.59
N THR A 164 -15.70 11.34 7.71
CA THR A 164 -17.09 11.57 7.26
C THR A 164 -17.67 10.32 6.60
N THR A 165 -16.91 9.67 5.72
CA THR A 165 -17.36 8.44 5.05
C THR A 165 -17.55 7.28 6.05
N LEU A 166 -16.62 7.09 6.99
CA LEU A 166 -16.75 6.08 8.06
C LEU A 166 -17.96 6.35 8.97
N GLN A 167 -18.30 7.62 9.24
CA GLN A 167 -19.52 7.98 9.97
C GLN A 167 -20.78 7.65 9.17
N ASN A 168 -20.82 7.99 7.88
CA ASN A 168 -21.95 7.69 6.99
C ASN A 168 -22.17 6.17 6.82
N LEU A 169 -21.10 5.39 6.71
CA LEU A 169 -21.19 3.92 6.66
C LEU A 169 -21.62 3.30 7.99
N LYS A 170 -21.35 3.97 9.13
CA LYS A 170 -21.82 3.55 10.45
C LYS A 170 -23.32 3.82 10.64
N THR A 171 -23.84 4.94 10.12
CA THR A 171 -25.27 5.28 10.23
C THR A 171 -26.14 4.56 9.18
N GLY A 172 -25.59 4.21 8.02
CA GLY A 172 -26.30 3.55 6.93
C GLY A 172 -26.51 2.02 7.06
N GLN A 173 -26.19 1.39 8.19
CA GLN A 173 -26.16 -0.09 8.31
C GLN A 173 -27.53 -0.79 8.30
N GLY A 174 -28.65 -0.06 8.22
CA GLY A 174 -29.99 -0.62 8.44
C GLY A 174 -30.47 -1.69 7.45
N THR A 175 -29.87 -1.80 6.25
CA THR A 175 -30.39 -2.66 5.16
C THR A 175 -29.32 -3.18 4.18
N LEU A 176 -28.07 -3.36 4.60
CA LEU A 176 -27.03 -3.96 3.74
C LEU A 176 -27.22 -5.47 3.57
N GLN A 177 -27.10 -5.99 2.34
CA GLN A 177 -27.09 -7.44 2.14
C GLN A 177 -25.78 -8.07 2.65
N PRO A 178 -25.76 -9.36 3.03
CA PRO A 178 -24.54 -10.01 3.52
C PRO A 178 -23.34 -9.91 2.56
N THR A 179 -23.59 -9.95 1.25
CA THR A 179 -22.57 -9.75 0.20
C THR A 179 -21.97 -8.34 0.25
N ASP A 180 -22.80 -7.32 0.44
CA ASP A 180 -22.35 -5.93 0.57
C ASP A 180 -21.55 -5.75 1.87
N MET A 181 -21.98 -6.39 2.95
CA MET A 181 -21.25 -6.38 4.23
C MET A 181 -19.83 -6.95 4.08
N LEU A 182 -19.67 -8.08 3.39
CA LEU A 182 -18.34 -8.66 3.13
C LEU A 182 -17.48 -7.74 2.24
N LEU A 183 -18.06 -7.17 1.18
CA LEU A 183 -17.35 -6.21 0.32
C LEU A 183 -16.92 -4.96 1.10
N VAL A 184 -17.76 -4.46 2.00
CA VAL A 184 -17.44 -3.34 2.88
C VAL A 184 -16.32 -3.72 3.86
N GLN A 185 -16.36 -4.91 4.49
CA GLN A 185 -15.27 -5.39 5.33
C GLN A 185 -13.93 -5.45 4.58
N ILE A 186 -13.92 -5.96 3.35
CA ILE A 186 -12.72 -6.01 2.49
C ILE A 186 -12.20 -4.59 2.18
N LYS A 187 -13.09 -3.66 1.84
CA LYS A 187 -12.73 -2.24 1.60
C LYS A 187 -12.15 -1.57 2.84
N LEU A 188 -12.73 -1.83 4.02
CA LEU A 188 -12.24 -1.33 5.31
C LEU A 188 -10.86 -1.93 5.66
N ALA A 189 -10.64 -3.22 5.42
CA ALA A 189 -9.34 -3.88 5.58
C ALA A 189 -8.27 -3.26 4.68
N GLN A 190 -8.59 -3.02 3.40
CA GLN A 190 -7.67 -2.35 2.48
C GLN A 190 -7.42 -0.88 2.84
N ALA A 191 -8.41 -0.18 3.38
CA ALA A 191 -8.27 1.20 3.84
C ALA A 191 -7.45 1.32 5.14
N GLN A 192 -7.58 0.35 6.05
CA GLN A 192 -6.77 0.26 7.27
C GLN A 192 -5.29 0.23 6.93
N GLN A 193 -4.88 -0.67 6.04
CA GLN A 193 -3.48 -0.82 5.65
C GLN A 193 -2.89 0.50 5.10
N GLU A 194 -3.65 1.23 4.28
CA GLU A 194 -3.24 2.52 3.73
C GLU A 194 -3.14 3.62 4.80
N ILE A 195 -4.09 3.67 5.75
CA ILE A 195 -4.11 4.63 6.86
C ILE A 195 -2.99 4.33 7.85
N GLU A 196 -2.71 3.06 8.16
CA GLU A 196 -1.61 2.65 9.03
C GLU A 196 -0.26 2.97 8.41
N TYR A 197 -0.05 2.64 7.13
CA TYR A 197 1.19 2.99 6.43
C TYR A 197 1.38 4.51 6.32
N SER A 198 0.30 5.26 6.06
CA SER A 198 0.31 6.72 6.11
C SER A 198 0.70 7.23 7.50
N SER A 199 0.13 6.66 8.56
CA SER A 199 0.43 7.04 9.95
C SER A 199 1.89 6.79 10.32
N VAL A 200 2.49 5.68 9.85
CA VAL A 200 3.93 5.40 10.03
C VAL A 200 4.78 6.46 9.31
N LEU A 201 4.43 6.84 8.07
CA LEU A 201 5.14 7.90 7.34
C LEU A 201 5.01 9.26 8.02
N LEU A 202 3.82 9.60 8.55
CA LEU A 202 3.58 10.84 9.28
C LEU A 202 4.37 10.89 10.60
N ASN A 203 4.43 9.78 11.35
CA ASN A 203 5.26 9.70 12.56
C ASN A 203 6.76 9.85 12.24
N GLN A 204 7.23 9.30 11.12
CA GLN A 204 8.60 9.53 10.65
C GLN A 204 8.85 11.00 10.24
N VAL A 205 7.85 11.69 9.67
CA VAL A 205 7.90 13.13 9.38
C VAL A 205 8.01 13.94 10.67
N VAL A 206 7.18 13.66 11.69
CA VAL A 206 7.27 14.30 13.00
C VAL A 206 8.63 14.07 13.65
N SER A 207 9.13 12.83 13.64
CA SER A 207 10.45 12.50 14.18
C SER A 207 11.56 13.26 13.46
N SER A 208 11.50 13.33 12.13
CA SER A 208 12.45 14.12 11.32
C SER A 208 12.40 15.60 11.68
N LEU A 209 11.21 16.20 11.80
CA LEU A 209 11.04 17.59 12.20
C LEU A 209 11.55 17.86 13.63
N LYS A 210 11.29 16.96 14.58
CA LYS A 210 11.83 17.06 15.95
C LYS A 210 13.36 17.04 15.95
N THR A 211 14.00 16.17 15.16
CA THR A 211 15.47 16.15 14.99
C THR A 211 15.97 17.45 14.33
N ILE A 212 15.26 17.99 13.34
CA ILE A 212 15.63 19.24 12.66
C ILE A 212 15.54 20.46 13.59
N LEU A 213 14.49 20.52 14.42
CA LEU A 213 14.29 21.60 15.40
C LEU A 213 15.26 21.46 16.57
N GLY A 214 15.44 20.26 17.12
CA GLY A 214 16.37 19.97 18.21
C GLY A 214 17.85 20.01 17.83
N THR A 215 18.19 20.19 16.54
CA THR A 215 19.55 20.47 16.07
C THR A 215 19.75 21.94 15.65
N GLN A 216 18.75 22.80 15.92
CA GLN A 216 18.81 24.26 15.73
C GLN A 216 18.82 25.03 17.07
N ILE A 217 18.84 24.32 18.20
CA ILE A 217 19.04 24.83 19.56
C ILE A 217 20.45 24.41 20.00
#